data_AF-A0A368F6L1-F1
#
_entry.id   AF-A0A368F6L1-F1
#
_cell.length_a   1.000
_cell.length_b   1.000
_cell.length_c   1.000
_cell.angle_alpha   90.00
_cell.angle_beta   90.00
_cell.angle_gamma   90.00
#
_symmetry.space_group_name_H-M   'P 1'
#
loop_
_entity.id
_entity.type
_entity.pdbx_description
1 polymer ?
#
loop_
_entity_poly.entity_id
_entity_poly.type
_entity_poly.pdbx_seq_one_letter_code
_entity_poly.pdbx_strand_id
1 'polypeptide(L)'
;MPLNRGDVVSWWVSGNRNFGFGLFLARSEDDNDFAVMDQIVPTFPWMPGPIVTPLEESIEIEEEGIYKFWISNERSWWSTVSVQIHIEVTGQGEDVTESK
;
A
#
# COMPACT_ATOMS: atom_id res chain seq x y z
N MET A 1 -5.98 4.51 -5.65
CA MET A 1 -5.58 4.26 -7.06
C MET A 1 -6.45 3.14 -7.59
N PRO A 2 -7.17 3.32 -8.70
CA PRO A 2 -7.93 2.24 -9.32
C PRO A 2 -6.96 1.20 -9.88
N LEU A 3 -7.22 -0.08 -9.59
CA LEU A 3 -6.44 -1.22 -10.05
C LEU A 3 -7.38 -2.30 -10.58
N ASN A 4 -6.90 -3.07 -11.55
CA ASN A 4 -7.62 -4.18 -12.15
C ASN A 4 -7.15 -5.50 -11.56
N ARG A 5 -8.02 -6.52 -11.62
CA ARG A 5 -7.62 -7.89 -11.31
C ARG A 5 -6.42 -8.31 -12.16
N GLY A 6 -5.40 -8.89 -11.53
CA GLY A 6 -4.17 -9.35 -12.16
C GLY A 6 -3.05 -8.30 -12.24
N ASP A 7 -3.32 -7.04 -11.88
CA ASP A 7 -2.26 -6.06 -11.68
C ASP A 7 -1.37 -6.50 -10.50
N VAL A 8 -0.07 -6.23 -10.59
CA VAL A 8 0.87 -6.45 -9.48
C VAL A 8 1.25 -5.11 -8.87
N VAL A 9 1.00 -4.96 -7.58
CA VAL A 9 1.44 -3.79 -6.80
C VAL A 9 2.63 -4.20 -5.97
N SER A 10 3.75 -3.51 -6.17
CA SER A 10 4.96 -3.67 -5.36
C SER A 10 5.23 -2.36 -4.62
N TRP A 11 5.71 -2.44 -3.39
CA TRP A 11 6.12 -1.25 -2.65
C TRP A 11 7.37 -1.50 -1.83
N TRP A 12 8.11 -0.42 -1.60
CA TRP A 12 9.07 -0.34 -0.51
C TRP A 12 8.73 0.84 0.39
N VAL A 13 8.87 0.65 1.70
CA VAL A 13 8.59 1.70 2.69
C VAL A 13 9.67 1.75 3.76
N SER A 14 10.10 2.97 4.11
CA SER A 14 11.00 3.25 5.23
C SER A 14 10.50 4.45 6.02
N GLY A 15 10.81 4.49 7.31
CA GLY A 15 10.45 5.60 8.18
C GLY A 15 11.48 5.82 9.28
N ASN A 16 11.58 7.07 9.73
CA ASN A 16 12.55 7.49 10.75
C ASN A 16 12.14 7.16 12.20
N ARG A 17 10.91 6.72 12.43
CA ARG A 17 10.29 6.46 13.74
C ARG A 17 9.21 5.39 13.60
N ASN A 18 8.53 5.08 14.71
CA ASN A 18 7.36 4.21 14.70
C ASN A 18 6.21 4.84 13.90
N PHE A 19 5.62 4.08 12.99
CA PHE A 19 4.42 4.47 12.24
C PHE A 19 3.52 3.27 12.00
N GLY A 20 2.24 3.53 11.74
CA GLY A 20 1.29 2.53 11.25
C GLY A 20 1.36 2.44 9.73
N PHE A 21 1.22 1.24 9.17
CA PHE A 21 1.20 0.98 7.74
C PHE A 21 0.19 -0.09 7.36
N GLY A 22 -0.45 0.06 6.21
CA GLY A 22 -1.36 -0.96 5.66
C GLY A 22 -1.78 -0.63 4.23
N LEU A 23 -2.35 -1.63 3.56
CA LEU A 23 -2.95 -1.52 2.22
C LEU A 23 -4.39 -2.00 2.29
N PHE A 24 -5.30 -1.17 1.80
CA PHE A 24 -6.74 -1.37 1.90
C PHE A 24 -7.42 -1.20 0.55
N LEU A 25 -8.53 -1.91 0.34
CA LEU A 25 -9.49 -1.70 -0.74
C LEU A 25 -10.62 -0.82 -0.23
N ALA A 26 -10.83 0.32 -0.88
CA ALA A 26 -11.88 1.27 -0.55
C ALA A 26 -13.23 0.82 -1.12
N ARG A 27 -14.31 1.00 -0.36
CA ARG A 27 -15.68 0.69 -0.81
C ARG A 27 -16.28 1.82 -1.65
N SER A 28 -15.81 3.04 -1.42
CA SER A 28 -16.09 4.22 -2.22
C SER A 28 -14.83 5.04 -2.45
N GLU A 29 -14.82 5.90 -3.48
CA GLU A 29 -13.67 6.76 -3.77
C GLU A 29 -13.32 7.70 -2.60
N ASP A 30 -14.34 8.13 -1.86
CA ASP A 30 -14.25 9.10 -0.76
C ASP A 30 -13.87 8.47 0.59
N ASP A 31 -13.81 7.13 0.68
CA ASP A 31 -13.56 6.44 1.94
C ASP A 31 -12.12 6.65 2.42
N ASN A 32 -11.94 7.38 3.52
CA ASN A 32 -10.64 7.57 4.15
C ASN A 32 -10.54 6.92 5.54
N ASP A 33 -11.61 6.24 5.96
CA ASP A 33 -11.64 5.52 7.23
C ASP A 33 -11.12 4.09 7.04
N PHE A 34 -9.90 3.85 7.52
CA PHE A 34 -9.24 2.55 7.46
C PHE A 34 -9.96 1.47 8.27
N ALA A 35 -10.82 1.83 9.22
CA ALA A 35 -11.61 0.86 9.99
C ALA A 35 -12.79 0.29 9.19
N VAL A 36 -13.18 0.96 8.10
CA VAL A 36 -14.32 0.57 7.24
C VAL A 36 -13.85 -0.08 5.94
N MET A 37 -12.66 0.27 5.45
CA MET A 37 -12.07 -0.29 4.25
C MET A 37 -11.64 -1.76 4.44
N ASP A 38 -11.66 -2.51 3.35
CA ASP A 38 -11.33 -3.93 3.38
C ASP A 38 -9.81 -4.12 3.36
N GLN A 39 -9.28 -4.83 4.34
CA GLN A 39 -7.85 -4.99 4.55
C GLN A 39 -7.29 -6.06 3.62
N ILE A 40 -6.28 -5.71 2.82
CA ILE A 40 -5.72 -6.60 1.78
C ILE A 40 -4.48 -7.35 2.27
N VAL A 41 -3.56 -6.64 2.93
CA VAL A 41 -2.40 -7.22 3.62
C VAL A 41 -2.52 -6.98 5.11
N PRO A 42 -1.80 -7.73 5.98
CA PRO A 42 -1.71 -7.40 7.39
C PRO A 42 -1.41 -5.91 7.60
N THR A 43 -2.36 -5.19 8.19
CA THR A 43 -2.13 -3.85 8.71
C THR A 43 -1.18 -4.02 9.88
N PHE A 44 -0.13 -3.22 9.90
CA PHE A 44 0.76 -3.09 11.03
C PHE A 44 0.43 -1.76 11.71
N PRO A 45 -0.42 -1.75 12.77
CA PRO A 45 -0.72 -0.52 13.52
C PRO A 45 0.53 0.06 14.18
N TRP A 46 1.58 -0.76 14.29
CA TRP A 46 2.85 -0.39 14.86
C TRP A 46 3.98 -1.15 14.15
N MET A 47 4.66 -0.45 13.24
CA MET A 47 5.97 -0.88 12.76
C MET A 47 7.04 -0.20 13.60
N PRO A 48 7.98 -0.96 14.21
CA PRO A 48 9.07 -0.39 14.97
C PRO A 48 10.05 0.29 14.01
N GLY A 49 10.28 1.59 14.23
CA GLY A 49 11.29 2.35 13.51
C GLY A 49 12.46 2.77 14.42
N PRO A 50 13.54 3.34 13.85
CA PRO A 50 13.72 3.61 12.42
C PRO A 50 13.91 2.32 11.59
N ILE A 51 13.32 2.31 10.40
CA ILE A 51 13.41 1.19 9.47
C ILE A 51 14.70 1.37 8.64
N VAL A 52 15.79 0.72 9.09
CA VAL A 52 17.12 0.81 8.46
C VAL A 52 17.14 0.14 7.08
N THR A 53 16.44 -0.98 6.94
CA THR A 53 16.23 -1.69 5.67
C THR A 53 14.75 -1.56 5.31
N PRO A 54 14.41 -0.99 4.15
CA PRO A 54 13.02 -0.86 3.72
C PRO A 54 12.24 -2.17 3.84
N LEU A 55 10.96 -2.06 4.22
CA LEU A 55 10.03 -3.16 4.09
C LEU A 55 9.57 -3.21 2.65
N GLU A 56 9.83 -4.34 1.98
CA GLU A 56 9.52 -4.58 0.57
C GLU A 56 8.53 -5.73 0.47
N GLU A 57 7.46 -5.53 -0.31
CA GLU A 57 6.42 -6.54 -0.51
C GLU A 57 5.77 -6.32 -1.89
N SER A 58 5.17 -7.38 -2.43
CA SER A 58 4.38 -7.33 -3.67
C SER A 58 3.14 -8.21 -3.57
N ILE A 59 2.02 -7.75 -4.10
CA ILE A 59 0.79 -8.54 -4.19
C ILE A 59 0.20 -8.49 -5.60
N GLU A 60 -0.49 -9.56 -5.98
CA GLU A 60 -1.37 -9.59 -7.14
C GLU A 60 -2.78 -9.13 -6.71
N ILE A 61 -3.41 -8.30 -7.51
CA ILE A 61 -4.74 -7.75 -7.25
C ILE A 61 -5.80 -8.79 -7.59
N GLU A 62 -6.54 -9.23 -6.58
CA GLU A 62 -7.61 -10.22 -6.74
C GLU A 62 -8.96 -9.59 -7.10
N GLU A 63 -9.18 -8.33 -6.73
CA GLU A 63 -10.44 -7.61 -6.90
C GLU A 63 -10.19 -6.26 -7.56
N GLU A 64 -10.98 -5.91 -8.57
CA GLU A 64 -10.89 -4.58 -9.17
C GLU A 64 -11.42 -3.52 -8.18
N GLY A 65 -10.74 -2.38 -8.09
CA GLY A 65 -11.19 -1.30 -7.22
C GLY A 65 -10.12 -0.31 -6.82
N ILE A 66 -10.42 0.52 -5.83
CA ILE A 66 -9.56 1.61 -5.40
C ILE A 66 -8.74 1.18 -4.19
N TYR A 67 -7.45 1.02 -4.40
CA TYR A 67 -6.51 0.67 -3.35
C TYR A 67 -5.89 1.91 -2.71
N LYS A 68 -5.73 1.89 -1.39
CA LYS A 68 -5.20 2.99 -0.58
C LYS A 68 -4.15 2.47 0.39
N PHE A 69 -2.97 3.10 0.35
CA PHE A 69 -1.97 2.95 1.41
C PHE A 69 -2.33 3.84 2.59
N TRP A 70 -2.28 3.27 3.78
CA TRP A 70 -2.49 3.97 5.03
C TRP A 70 -1.16 4.17 5.74
N ILE A 71 -0.89 5.39 6.19
CA ILE A 71 0.25 5.76 7.01
C ILE A 71 -0.27 6.49 8.23
N SER A 72 0.12 6.06 9.44
CA SER A 72 -0.35 6.67 10.69
C SER A 72 0.77 7.12 11.62
N ASN A 73 0.61 8.33 12.16
CA ASN A 73 1.46 8.92 13.19
C ASN A 73 0.89 8.77 14.61
N GLU A 74 -0.18 7.99 14.82
CA GLU A 74 -0.83 7.88 16.14
C GLU A 74 0.11 7.43 17.27
N ARG A 75 1.18 6.69 16.93
CA ARG A 75 2.16 6.16 17.88
C ARG A 75 3.39 7.03 18.11
N SER A 76 3.52 8.13 17.39
CA SER A 76 4.64 9.08 17.50
C SER A 76 4.13 10.52 17.64
N TRP A 77 2.96 10.70 18.26
CA TRP A 77 2.18 11.95 18.29
C TRP A 77 2.89 13.18 18.88
N TRP A 78 3.96 13.01 19.65
CA TRP A 78 4.80 14.12 20.14
C TRP A 78 5.98 14.47 19.21
N SER A 79 6.03 13.89 18.01
CA SER A 79 7.12 14.04 17.06
C SER A 79 6.66 13.99 15.61
N THR A 80 7.48 14.54 14.71
CA THR A 80 7.27 14.39 13.27
C THR A 80 7.79 13.03 12.81
N VAL A 81 6.91 12.27 12.16
CA VAL A 81 7.27 11.06 11.41
C VAL A 81 7.54 11.46 9.96
N SER A 82 8.66 10.97 9.42
CA SER A 82 8.98 11.06 8.00
C SER A 82 8.98 9.65 7.42
N VAL A 83 8.12 9.42 6.43
CA VAL A 83 8.00 8.15 5.70
C VAL A 83 8.41 8.39 4.26
N GLN A 84 9.26 7.51 3.75
CA GLN A 84 9.54 7.39 2.32
C GLN A 84 8.85 6.13 1.83
N ILE A 85 8.10 6.27 0.76
CA ILE A 85 7.38 5.16 0.13
C ILE A 85 7.55 5.27 -1.38
N HIS A 86 7.74 4.12 -2.00
CA HIS A 86 7.76 3.97 -3.45
C HIS A 86 6.81 2.84 -3.80
N ILE A 87 5.99 3.08 -4.81
CA ILE A 87 4.93 2.18 -5.22
C ILE A 87 5.08 1.99 -6.71
N GLU A 88 5.14 0.74 -7.14
CA GLU A 88 5.19 0.33 -8.53
C GLU A 88 3.95 -0.50 -8.84
N VAL A 89 3.33 -0.22 -9.98
CA VAL A 89 2.21 -1.00 -10.50
C VAL A 89 2.64 -1.56 -11.83
N THR A 90 2.57 -2.87 -11.95
CA THR A 90 2.85 -3.58 -13.20
C THR A 90 1.55 -4.23 -13.63
N GLY A 91 0.91 -3.70 -14.66
CA GLY A 91 -0.27 -4.35 -15.23
C GLY A 91 0.13 -5.59 -16.01
N GLN A 92 -0.77 -6.58 -16.11
CA GLN A 92 -0.67 -7.55 -17.19
C GLN A 92 -0.88 -6.80 -18.51
N GLY A 93 0.22 -6.44 -19.17
CA GLY A 93 0.16 -5.98 -20.55
C GLY A 93 -0.57 -7.04 -21.38
N GLU A 94 -1.50 -6.59 -22.22
CA GLU A 94 -1.97 -7.35 -23.37
C GLU A 94 -0.76 -7.71 -24.25
N ASP A 95 -0.07 -8.82 -23.96
CA ASP A 95 0.80 -9.50 -24.91
C ASP A 95 -0.10 -10.19 -25.96
N VAL A 96 -0.80 -9.37 -26.75
CA VAL A 96 -1.42 -9.81 -27.99
C VAL A 96 -0.32 -9.88 -29.04
N THR A 97 0.28 -11.08 -29.12
CA THR A 97 0.89 -11.69 -30.30
C THR A 97 0.89 -10.82 -31.56
N GLU A 98 2.04 -10.20 -31.86
CA GLU A 98 2.34 -9.71 -33.20
C GLU A 98 2.61 -10.95 -34.09
N SER A 99 1.54 -11.49 -34.70
CA SER A 99 1.63 -12.46 -35.78
C SER A 99 1.28 -11.76 -37.09
N LYS A 100 2.30 -11.47 -37.89
CA LYS A 100 2.15 -11.12 -39.30
C LYS A 100 3.04 -12.02 -40.14
#